data_AF-A0A2S4N4V7-F1
#
_entry.id   AF-A0A2S4N4V7-F1
#
_cell.length_a   1.000
_cell.length_b   1.000
_cell.length_c   1.000
_cell.angle_alpha   90.00
_cell.angle_beta   90.00
_cell.angle_gamma   90.00
#
_symmetry.space_group_name_H-M   'P 1'
#
loop_
_entity.id
_entity.type
_entity.pdbx_description
1 polymer ?
#
loop_
_entity_poly.entity_id
_entity_poly.type
_entity_poly.pdbx_seq_one_letter_code
_entity_poly.pdbx_strand_id
1 'polypeptide(L)'
;MKKYIKIYLFILLSSMNVNCQSTKKLTFQSIEKDLIIFLIKNKDIMENEIKDYYNGKKHLNIFGIQNNYYKGDLKEGIYSFSQTRTHSRVYFLIIEKDTMQILDISSRENLDISIKNTLDFCERNKYCEEITVDYISRLTRTFYKKNKNPQAGMDVNCERGIKTTKDLP
;
A
#
# COMPACT_ATOMS: atom_id res chain seq x y z
N MET A 1 57.19 5.84 24.91
CA MET A 1 55.86 5.31 25.30
C MET A 1 54.74 6.36 25.40
N LYS A 2 54.92 7.51 26.07
CA LYS A 2 53.84 8.51 26.28
C LYS A 2 53.24 9.16 25.01
N LYS A 3 53.97 9.22 23.88
CA LYS A 3 53.47 9.83 22.61
C LYS A 3 52.45 8.96 21.87
N TYR A 4 52.56 7.64 21.95
CA TYR A 4 51.65 6.72 21.25
C TYR A 4 50.28 6.61 21.93
N ILE A 5 50.20 6.84 23.25
CA ILE A 5 48.95 6.85 24.02
C ILE A 5 47.99 7.95 23.53
N LYS A 6 48.52 9.12 23.15
CA LYS A 6 47.68 10.22 22.62
C LYS A 6 47.08 9.91 21.24
N ILE A 7 47.79 9.14 20.42
CA ILE A 7 47.33 8.75 19.08
C ILE A 7 46.21 7.71 19.19
N TYR A 8 46.37 6.73 20.09
CA TYR A 8 45.32 5.73 20.33
C TYR A 8 44.03 6.34 20.90
N LEU A 9 44.12 7.35 21.75
CA LEU A 9 42.93 8.05 22.27
C LEU A 9 42.16 8.79 21.17
N PHE A 10 42.87 9.36 20.20
CA PHE A 10 42.26 10.11 19.10
C PHE A 10 41.54 9.21 18.10
N ILE A 11 42.04 7.99 17.87
CA ILE A 11 41.42 6.98 17.00
C ILE A 11 40.19 6.36 17.68
N LEU A 12 40.20 6.22 19.01
CA LEU A 12 39.03 5.73 19.77
C LEU A 12 37.88 6.74 19.77
N LEU A 13 38.17 8.05 19.84
CA LEU A 13 37.15 9.12 19.86
C LEU A 13 36.51 9.37 18.49
N SER A 14 37.19 9.10 17.38
CA SER A 14 36.62 9.28 16.03
C SER A 14 35.62 8.18 15.63
N SER A 15 35.60 7.06 16.35
CA SER A 15 34.65 5.96 16.13
C SER A 15 33.25 6.19 16.69
N MET A 16 33.03 7.29 17.44
CA MET A 16 31.71 7.66 17.96
C MET A 16 30.85 8.50 17.01
N ASN A 17 31.30 8.71 15.77
CA ASN A 17 30.41 9.17 14.69
C ASN A 17 29.56 7.99 14.21
N VAL A 18 28.76 7.44 15.12
CA VAL A 18 27.57 6.69 14.74
C VAL A 18 26.72 7.72 14.02
N ASN A 19 26.74 7.66 12.69
CA ASN A 19 25.74 8.32 11.87
C ASN A 19 24.39 7.90 12.44
N CYS A 20 23.80 8.76 13.26
CA CYS A 20 22.42 8.70 13.63
C CYS A 20 21.66 8.97 12.34
N GLN A 21 21.56 7.93 11.50
CA GLN A 21 20.64 7.91 10.39
C GLN A 21 19.28 8.06 11.04
N SER A 22 18.79 9.29 11.06
CA SER A 22 17.38 9.60 11.25
C SER A 22 16.64 8.78 10.19
N THR A 23 16.19 7.59 10.57
CA THR A 23 15.21 6.86 9.79
C THR A 23 14.00 7.78 9.77
N LYS A 24 13.72 8.36 8.60
CA LYS A 24 12.54 9.21 8.42
C LYS A 24 11.34 8.38 8.87
N LYS A 25 10.76 8.74 10.01
CA LYS A 25 9.57 8.09 10.54
C LYS A 25 8.49 8.12 9.46
N LEU A 26 7.91 6.96 9.18
CA LEU A 26 6.83 6.87 8.20
C LEU A 26 5.61 7.64 8.72
N THR A 27 5.03 8.49 7.87
CA THR A 27 3.85 9.30 8.20
C THR A 27 2.79 9.17 7.12
N PHE A 28 1.54 9.46 7.44
CA PHE A 28 0.48 9.52 6.43
C PHE A 28 0.80 10.49 5.28
N GLN A 29 1.50 11.60 5.56
CA GLN A 29 1.90 12.56 4.53
C GLN A 29 2.99 12.00 3.61
N SER A 30 3.98 11.29 4.14
CA SER A 30 5.00 10.63 3.32
C SER A 30 4.39 9.51 2.48
N ILE A 31 3.49 8.72 3.07
CA ILE A 31 2.71 7.70 2.37
C ILE A 31 1.92 8.33 1.21
N GLU A 32 1.15 9.38 1.49
CA GLU A 32 0.33 10.05 0.48
C GLU A 32 1.16 10.52 -0.71
N LYS A 33 2.36 11.05 -0.46
CA LYS A 33 3.29 11.46 -1.53
C LYS A 33 3.72 10.28 -2.40
N ASP A 34 4.13 9.17 -1.80
CA ASP A 34 4.59 7.98 -2.54
C ASP A 34 3.44 7.34 -3.34
N LEU A 35 2.24 7.34 -2.76
CA LEU A 35 1.03 6.90 -3.45
C LEU A 35 0.69 7.78 -4.64
N ILE A 36 0.76 9.11 -4.52
CA ILE A 36 0.53 10.01 -5.65
C ILE A 36 1.53 9.72 -6.77
N ILE A 37 2.82 9.53 -6.45
CA ILE A 37 3.84 9.17 -7.45
C ILE A 37 3.48 7.85 -8.17
N PHE A 38 3.07 6.83 -7.41
CA PHE A 38 2.60 5.57 -7.97
C PHE A 38 1.40 5.75 -8.91
N LEU A 39 0.42 6.55 -8.51
CA LEU A 39 -0.77 6.83 -9.33
C LEU A 39 -0.42 7.59 -10.62
N ILE A 40 0.50 8.55 -10.57
CA ILE A 40 0.99 9.28 -11.76
C ILE A 40 1.66 8.30 -12.72
N LYS A 41 2.55 7.44 -12.22
CA LYS A 41 3.26 6.45 -13.02
C LYS A 41 2.29 5.51 -13.74
N ASN A 42 1.21 5.11 -13.05
CA ASN A 42 0.19 4.23 -13.59
C ASN A 42 -0.88 4.94 -14.43
N LYS A 43 -0.75 6.26 -14.67
CA LYS A 43 -1.75 7.09 -15.37
C LYS A 43 -3.14 6.98 -14.75
N ASP A 44 -3.17 6.82 -13.43
CA ASP A 44 -4.38 6.53 -12.67
C ASP A 44 -5.03 7.79 -12.06
N ILE A 45 -4.39 8.96 -12.22
CA ILE A 45 -4.91 10.29 -11.89
C ILE A 45 -4.74 11.26 -13.06
N MET A 46 -5.65 12.22 -13.18
CA MET A 46 -5.64 13.23 -14.25
C MET A 46 -4.70 14.40 -13.94
N GLU A 47 -4.21 15.10 -14.97
CA GLU A 47 -3.26 16.22 -14.81
C GLU A 47 -3.77 17.36 -13.91
N ASN A 48 -5.05 17.69 -13.99
CA ASN A 48 -5.68 18.67 -13.11
C ASN A 48 -5.66 18.23 -11.64
N GLU A 49 -5.85 16.94 -11.37
CA GLU A 49 -5.79 16.38 -10.02
C GLU A 49 -4.38 16.36 -9.47
N ILE A 50 -3.37 16.11 -10.31
CA ILE A 50 -1.95 16.21 -9.93
C ILE A 50 -1.65 17.60 -9.37
N LYS A 51 -2.09 18.65 -10.07
CA LYS A 51 -1.90 20.04 -9.62
C LYS A 51 -2.62 20.30 -8.30
N ASP A 52 -3.83 19.79 -8.12
CA ASP A 52 -4.59 19.95 -6.88
C ASP A 52 -3.91 19.27 -5.68
N TYR A 53 -3.31 18.09 -5.86
CA TYR A 53 -2.54 17.43 -4.80
C TYR A 53 -1.30 18.23 -4.41
N TYR A 54 -0.49 18.68 -5.38
CA TYR A 54 0.71 19.47 -5.09
C TYR A 54 0.41 20.83 -4.45
N ASN A 55 -0.77 21.39 -4.72
CA ASN A 55 -1.24 22.63 -4.11
C ASN A 55 -1.99 22.40 -2.77
N GLY A 56 -2.05 21.17 -2.25
CA GLY A 56 -2.74 20.85 -0.99
C GLY A 56 -4.26 21.01 -1.04
N LYS A 57 -4.86 21.06 -2.23
CA LYS A 57 -6.32 21.21 -2.43
C LYS A 57 -7.05 19.87 -2.42
N LYS A 58 -6.32 18.77 -2.61
CA LYS A 58 -6.86 17.41 -2.64
C LYS A 58 -5.99 16.49 -1.80
N HIS A 59 -6.63 15.53 -1.14
CA HIS A 59 -5.97 14.53 -0.32
C HIS A 59 -6.43 13.11 -0.66
N LEU A 60 -5.55 12.14 -0.44
CA LEU A 60 -5.90 10.72 -0.47
C LEU A 60 -6.53 10.32 0.86
N ASN A 61 -7.57 9.49 0.78
CA ASN A 61 -8.12 8.84 1.96
C ASN A 61 -7.37 7.53 2.19
N ILE A 62 -6.81 7.36 3.38
CA ILE A 62 -6.05 6.17 3.78
C ILE A 62 -6.73 5.57 5.01
N PHE A 63 -7.11 4.29 4.95
CA PHE A 63 -7.83 3.59 6.00
C PHE A 63 -7.25 2.20 6.24
N GLY A 64 -6.97 1.86 7.50
CA GLY A 64 -6.57 0.50 7.88
C GLY A 64 -7.74 -0.47 7.70
N ILE A 65 -7.52 -1.63 7.08
CA ILE A 65 -8.61 -2.54 6.71
C ILE A 65 -9.29 -3.17 7.94
N GLN A 66 -8.51 -3.65 8.90
CA GLN A 66 -9.03 -4.42 10.03
C GLN A 66 -9.64 -3.55 11.15
N ASN A 67 -9.19 -2.30 11.29
CA ASN A 67 -9.52 -1.47 12.46
C ASN A 67 -9.97 -0.05 12.09
N ASN A 68 -10.13 0.25 10.80
CA ASN A 68 -10.46 1.59 10.30
C ASN A 68 -9.55 2.69 10.86
N TYR A 69 -8.28 2.37 11.17
CA TYR A 69 -7.32 3.35 11.66
C TYR A 69 -7.24 4.51 10.68
N TYR A 70 -7.37 5.72 11.23
CA TYR A 70 -7.33 6.97 10.49
C TYR A 70 -6.15 7.84 10.94
N LYS A 71 -5.88 8.87 10.13
CA LYS A 71 -4.85 9.89 10.29
C LYS A 71 -4.46 10.15 11.77
N GLY A 72 -3.24 9.76 12.15
CA GLY A 72 -2.67 9.98 13.48
C GLY A 72 -2.11 8.74 14.17
N ASP A 73 -2.62 7.55 13.83
CA ASP A 73 -2.18 6.27 14.41
C ASP A 73 -1.75 5.29 13.30
N LEU A 74 -0.52 5.44 12.83
CA LEU A 74 0.07 4.54 11.84
C LEU A 74 0.60 3.30 12.56
N LYS A 75 -0.02 2.16 12.29
CA LYS A 75 0.34 0.87 12.88
C LYS A 75 0.70 -0.10 11.77
N GLU A 76 1.37 -1.18 12.16
CA GLU A 76 1.60 -2.30 11.25
C GLU A 76 0.25 -2.89 10.83
N GLY A 77 0.09 -3.13 9.52
CA GLY A 77 -1.16 -3.59 8.97
C GLY A 77 -1.29 -3.35 7.48
N ILE A 78 -2.40 -3.84 6.92
CA ILE A 78 -2.78 -3.58 5.54
C ILE A 78 -3.77 -2.42 5.51
N TYR A 79 -3.49 -1.45 4.65
CA TYR A 79 -4.30 -0.28 4.45
C TYR A 79 -4.89 -0.29 3.04
N SER A 80 -6.09 0.25 2.94
CA SER A 80 -6.72 0.61 1.69
C SER A 80 -6.63 2.12 1.50
N PHE A 81 -6.41 2.56 0.27
CA PHE A 81 -6.51 3.97 -0.06
C PHE A 81 -7.35 4.20 -1.30
N SER A 82 -8.03 5.34 -1.32
CA SER A 82 -8.89 5.77 -2.40
C SER A 82 -8.90 7.27 -2.53
N GLN A 83 -9.27 7.74 -3.72
CA GLN A 83 -9.49 9.15 -3.98
C GLN A 83 -10.93 9.53 -3.62
N THR A 84 -11.11 10.64 -2.92
CA THR A 84 -12.37 11.09 -2.28
C THR A 84 -13.57 11.31 -3.21
N ARG A 85 -13.39 11.24 -4.54
CA ARG A 85 -14.44 11.59 -5.53
C ARG A 85 -14.72 10.52 -6.57
N THR A 86 -13.97 9.42 -6.61
CA THR A 86 -14.13 8.41 -7.66
C THR A 86 -14.71 7.13 -7.09
N HIS A 87 -15.90 6.77 -7.57
CA HIS A 87 -16.33 5.40 -7.54
C HIS A 87 -15.20 4.54 -8.16
N SER A 88 -14.61 3.68 -7.34
CA SER A 88 -13.96 2.40 -7.67
C SER A 88 -12.44 2.26 -7.82
N ARG A 89 -11.59 3.25 -7.51
CA ARG A 89 -10.14 3.00 -7.46
C ARG A 89 -9.65 2.88 -6.03
N VAL A 90 -9.71 1.64 -5.54
CA VAL A 90 -9.12 1.23 -4.26
C VAL A 90 -7.77 0.61 -4.57
N TYR A 91 -6.80 0.95 -3.75
CA TYR A 91 -5.45 0.41 -3.81
C TYR A 91 -5.05 -0.03 -2.42
N PHE A 92 -4.00 -0.84 -2.33
CA PHE A 92 -3.59 -1.46 -1.08
C PHE A 92 -2.11 -1.24 -0.82
N LEU A 93 -1.76 -1.22 0.46
CA LEU A 93 -0.39 -1.15 0.91
C LEU A 93 -0.22 -1.91 2.23
N ILE A 94 0.97 -2.43 2.45
CA ILE A 94 1.40 -3.02 3.72
C ILE A 94 2.27 -1.99 4.43
N ILE A 95 2.00 -1.79 5.72
CA ILE A 95 2.87 -1.07 6.63
C ILE A 95 3.47 -2.10 7.58
N GLU A 96 4.80 -2.14 7.63
CA GLU A 96 5.55 -3.01 8.53
C GLU A 96 6.74 -2.19 9.07
N LYS A 97 6.79 -1.99 10.39
CA LYS A 97 7.74 -1.09 11.05
C LYS A 97 7.69 0.33 10.44
N ASP A 98 8.82 0.82 9.94
CA ASP A 98 8.95 2.13 9.28
C ASP A 98 8.93 2.04 7.74
N THR A 99 8.55 0.88 7.19
CA THR A 99 8.49 0.70 5.73
C THR A 99 7.06 0.56 5.22
N MET A 100 6.92 0.88 3.95
CA MET A 100 5.67 0.81 3.22
C MET A 100 5.91 0.02 1.94
N GLN A 101 4.99 -0.88 1.63
CA GLN A 101 4.97 -1.60 0.38
C GLN A 101 3.62 -1.43 -0.31
N ILE A 102 3.62 -0.83 -1.50
CA ILE A 102 2.41 -0.75 -2.34
C ILE A 102 2.15 -2.12 -2.97
N LEU A 103 0.92 -2.60 -2.86
CA LEU A 103 0.46 -3.83 -3.48
C LEU A 103 -0.09 -3.50 -4.87
N ASP A 104 0.79 -3.55 -5.88
CA ASP A 104 0.38 -3.34 -7.26
C ASP A 104 -0.48 -4.51 -7.76
N ILE A 105 -1.67 -4.19 -8.25
CA ILE A 105 -2.63 -5.13 -8.81
C ILE A 105 -3.02 -4.70 -10.24
N SER A 106 -2.09 -4.06 -10.95
CA SER A 106 -2.28 -3.62 -12.34
C SER A 106 -2.27 -4.76 -13.35
N SER A 107 -1.61 -5.89 -13.05
CA SER A 107 -1.47 -7.06 -13.92
C SER A 107 -1.70 -8.36 -13.14
N ARG A 108 -1.89 -9.48 -13.85
CA ARG A 108 -2.04 -10.80 -13.21
C ARG A 108 -0.80 -11.20 -12.41
N GLU A 109 0.38 -10.96 -12.97
CA GLU A 109 1.67 -11.20 -12.32
C GLU A 109 1.83 -10.35 -11.05
N ASN A 110 1.51 -9.05 -11.12
CA ASN A 110 1.56 -8.16 -9.97
C ASN A 110 0.54 -8.55 -8.90
N LEU A 111 -0.64 -9.07 -9.30
CA LEU A 111 -1.60 -9.63 -8.36
C LEU A 111 -1.02 -10.84 -7.62
N ASP A 112 -0.36 -11.78 -8.31
CA ASP A 112 0.26 -12.94 -7.67
C ASP A 112 1.35 -12.54 -6.67
N ILE A 113 2.19 -11.57 -7.05
CA ILE A 113 3.20 -10.99 -6.17
C ILE A 113 2.53 -10.34 -4.94
N SER A 114 1.48 -9.55 -5.15
CA SER A 114 0.75 -8.89 -4.07
C SER A 114 0.04 -9.85 -3.12
N ILE A 115 -0.54 -10.94 -3.65
CA ILE A 115 -1.12 -12.04 -2.85
C ILE A 115 -0.03 -12.68 -2.00
N LYS A 116 1.10 -13.05 -2.61
CA LYS A 116 2.22 -13.65 -1.88
C LYS A 116 2.70 -12.74 -0.75
N ASN A 117 2.97 -11.46 -1.05
CA ASN A 117 3.44 -10.51 -0.04
C ASN A 117 2.43 -10.33 1.10
N THR A 118 1.13 -10.40 0.80
CA THR A 118 0.06 -10.35 1.78
C THR A 118 0.03 -11.59 2.67
N LEU A 119 0.16 -12.79 2.09
CA LEU A 119 0.25 -14.04 2.84
C LEU A 119 1.49 -14.05 3.74
N ASP A 120 2.65 -13.71 3.19
CA ASP A 120 3.92 -13.64 3.95
C ASP A 120 3.80 -12.65 5.12
N PHE A 121 3.13 -11.50 4.92
CA PHE A 121 2.87 -10.53 5.98
C PHE A 121 1.92 -11.09 7.06
N CYS A 122 0.83 -11.74 6.66
CA CYS A 122 -0.13 -12.34 7.60
C CYS A 122 0.52 -13.44 8.44
N GLU A 123 1.38 -14.28 7.83
CA GLU A 123 2.10 -15.34 8.53
C GLU A 123 3.09 -14.77 9.56
N ARG A 124 3.91 -13.79 9.18
CA ARG A 124 4.84 -13.11 10.11
C ARG A 124 4.12 -12.47 11.30
N ASN A 125 2.95 -11.88 11.06
CA ASN A 125 2.15 -11.19 12.06
C ASN A 125 1.15 -12.10 12.79
N LYS A 126 1.15 -13.41 12.48
CA LYS A 126 0.28 -14.43 13.10
C LYS A 126 -1.21 -14.07 13.02
N TYR A 127 -1.64 -13.48 11.90
CA TYR A 127 -3.05 -13.23 11.67
C TYR A 127 -3.82 -14.52 11.46
N CYS A 128 -5.06 -14.55 11.95
CA CYS A 128 -5.92 -15.71 11.79
C CYS A 128 -6.39 -15.86 10.34
N GLU A 129 -6.97 -17.01 10.05
CA GLU A 129 -7.55 -17.34 8.74
C GLU A 129 -8.53 -16.25 8.27
N GLU A 130 -9.47 -15.83 9.12
CA GLU A 130 -10.52 -14.88 8.75
C GLU A 130 -9.96 -13.54 8.24
N ILE A 131 -8.95 -13.00 8.95
CA ILE A 131 -8.28 -11.76 8.55
C ILE A 131 -7.53 -11.96 7.23
N THR A 132 -6.82 -13.07 7.11
CA THR A 132 -6.03 -13.39 5.92
C THR A 132 -6.93 -13.52 4.69
N VAL A 133 -8.05 -14.23 4.81
CA VAL A 133 -9.04 -14.41 3.75
C VAL A 133 -9.67 -13.07 3.36
N ASP A 134 -10.00 -12.19 4.30
CA ASP A 134 -10.53 -10.85 3.98
C ASP A 134 -9.53 -10.03 3.15
N TYR A 135 -8.26 -10.01 3.53
CA TYR A 135 -7.23 -9.27 2.80
C TYR A 135 -7.06 -9.78 1.36
N ILE A 136 -6.93 -11.10 1.17
CA ILE A 136 -6.78 -11.70 -0.15
C ILE A 136 -8.04 -11.49 -0.99
N SER A 137 -9.23 -11.62 -0.40
CA SER A 137 -10.50 -11.40 -1.08
C SER A 137 -10.65 -9.96 -1.57
N ARG A 138 -10.20 -8.98 -0.79
CA ARG A 138 -10.22 -7.56 -1.20
C ARG A 138 -9.28 -7.27 -2.36
N LEU A 139 -8.06 -7.82 -2.34
CA LEU A 139 -7.09 -7.68 -3.43
C LEU A 139 -7.63 -8.28 -4.73
N THR A 140 -8.07 -9.54 -4.69
CA THR A 140 -8.59 -10.25 -5.86
C THR A 140 -9.85 -9.58 -6.41
N ARG A 141 -10.82 -9.25 -5.54
CA ARG A 141 -12.03 -8.53 -5.94
C ARG A 141 -11.71 -7.19 -6.61
N THR A 142 -10.75 -6.45 -6.09
CA THR A 142 -10.38 -5.15 -6.65
C THR A 142 -9.67 -5.29 -8.00
N PHE A 143 -8.78 -6.28 -8.13
CA PHE A 143 -8.16 -6.63 -9.42
C PHE A 143 -9.20 -6.94 -10.49
N TYR A 144 -10.13 -7.85 -10.21
CA TYR A 144 -11.16 -8.22 -11.19
C TYR A 144 -12.14 -7.07 -11.43
N LYS A 145 -12.49 -6.27 -10.42
CA LYS A 145 -13.31 -5.07 -10.65
C LYS A 145 -12.64 -4.06 -11.58
N LYS A 146 -11.31 -3.89 -11.47
CA LYS A 146 -10.52 -2.99 -12.35
C LYS A 146 -10.38 -3.56 -13.76
N ASN A 147 -10.09 -4.86 -13.89
CA ASN A 147 -9.66 -5.46 -15.15
C ASN A 147 -10.74 -6.27 -15.89
N LYS A 148 -11.79 -6.70 -15.20
CA LYS A 148 -12.89 -7.53 -15.72
C LYS A 148 -14.25 -7.02 -15.21
N ASN A 149 -14.71 -5.92 -15.80
CA ASN A 149 -15.98 -5.32 -15.42
C ASN A 149 -17.16 -6.07 -16.08
N PRO A 150 -18.07 -6.70 -15.32
CA PRO A 150 -19.25 -7.36 -15.88
C PRO A 150 -20.20 -6.37 -16.59
N GLN A 151 -20.13 -5.09 -16.24
CA GLN A 151 -20.89 -4.03 -16.89
C GLN A 151 -20.28 -3.57 -18.22
N ALA A 152 -19.12 -4.08 -18.62
CA ALA A 152 -18.53 -3.77 -19.93
C ALA A 152 -19.16 -4.56 -21.08
N GLY A 153 -19.97 -5.59 -20.80
CA GLY A 153 -20.76 -6.31 -21.82
C GLY A 153 -20.00 -7.12 -22.85
N MET A 154 -18.66 -7.13 -22.79
CA MET A 154 -17.78 -7.76 -23.79
C MET A 154 -16.94 -8.90 -23.22
N ASP A 155 -16.94 -9.16 -21.91
CA ASP A 155 -16.27 -10.33 -21.35
C ASP A 155 -17.23 -11.52 -21.34
N VAL A 156 -17.03 -12.45 -22.28
CA VAL A 156 -17.80 -13.70 -22.41
C VAL A 156 -17.72 -14.60 -21.16
N ASN A 157 -16.73 -14.38 -20.29
CA ASN A 157 -16.57 -15.10 -19.03
C ASN A 157 -17.18 -14.34 -17.83
N CYS A 158 -17.70 -13.13 -18.04
CA CYS A 158 -18.51 -12.43 -17.06
C CYS A 158 -19.96 -12.52 -17.52
N GLU A 159 -20.67 -13.53 -17.03
CA GLU A 159 -22.10 -13.70 -17.30
C GLU A 159 -22.86 -12.43 -16.87
N ARG A 160 -23.14 -11.56 -17.83
CA ARG A 160 -24.33 -10.70 -17.74
C ARG A 160 -25.53 -11.61 -17.93
N GLY A 161 -26.13 -12.08 -16.85
CA GLY A 161 -27.34 -12.89 -17.01
C GLY A 161 -28.10 -13.19 -15.73
N ILE A 162 -27.41 -13.65 -14.68
CA ILE A 162 -28.12 -14.25 -13.56
C ILE A 162 -28.43 -13.17 -12.52
N LYS A 163 -29.55 -12.48 -12.74
CA LYS A 163 -30.12 -11.52 -11.77
C LYS A 163 -30.82 -12.25 -10.62
N THR A 164 -31.18 -13.51 -10.81
CA THR A 164 -31.88 -14.33 -9.82
C THR A 164 -31.42 -15.79 -9.91
N THR A 165 -31.46 -16.52 -8.80
CA THR A 165 -31.11 -17.96 -8.73
C THR A 165 -31.99 -18.87 -9.58
N LYS A 166 -33.01 -18.32 -10.26
CA LYS A 166 -33.91 -19.04 -11.16
C LYS A 166 -33.33 -19.24 -12.57
N ASP A 167 -32.24 -18.54 -12.90
CA ASP A 167 -31.59 -18.60 -14.22
C ASP A 167 -30.29 -19.43 -14.20
N LEU A 168 -30.06 -20.20 -13.13
CA LEU A 168 -28.98 -21.20 -13.08
C LEU A 168 -29.45 -22.51 -13.73
N PRO A 169 -28.61 -23.21 -14.51
CA PRO A 169 -28.93 -24.53 -15.05
C PRO A 169 -29.05 -25.61 -13.97
#